data_AF-A0A850EUV4-F1
#
_entry.id   AF-A0A850EUV4-F1
#
_cell.length_a   1.000
_cell.length_b   1.000
_cell.length_c   1.000
_cell.angle_alpha   90.00
_cell.angle_beta   90.00
_cell.angle_gamma   90.00
#
_symmetry.space_group_name_H-M   'P 1'
#
loop_
_entity.id
_entity.type
_entity.pdbx_description
1 polymer ?
#
loop_
_entity_poly.entity_id
_entity_poly.type
_entity_poly.pdbx_seq_one_letter_code
_entity_poly.pdbx_strand_id
1 'polypeptide(L)'
;MDIRKELKITKGDVVHAAVKSTVSLIPGVGGYLSEAFSLLITEPAEKRKENILVMIDGRLRELEERSFDIESLATNELFLSSVLQATQIAMRTHQKDKIMALLNAITSVATEQSLDDSQVHMFLSFIESFNEWHLKILLFFDNPKENLISKGLSHDFYMGGASEALYRYFPELENRKEFTKQIMNELYQRGLLSSDAGVLNTMMTGSGIVASRTSSTGKEFLSFISKPITYND
;
A
#
# COMPACT_ATOMS: atom_id res chain seq x y z
N MET A 1 -12.82 4.32 6.13
CA MET A 1 -11.86 3.44 5.45
C MET A 1 -10.97 2.82 6.51
N ASP A 2 -11.01 1.50 6.61
CA ASP A 2 -9.83 0.78 7.09
C ASP A 2 -8.99 0.55 5.84
N ILE A 3 -7.85 1.24 5.68
CA ILE A 3 -6.99 1.05 4.49
C ILE A 3 -6.66 -0.44 4.31
N ARG A 4 -6.59 -1.20 5.40
CA ARG A 4 -6.35 -2.65 5.41
C ARG A 4 -7.41 -3.45 4.68
N LYS A 5 -8.64 -2.96 4.66
CA LYS A 5 -9.74 -3.61 3.94
C LYS A 5 -9.63 -3.39 2.43
N GLU A 6 -9.11 -2.23 2.00
CA GLU A 6 -8.89 -1.91 0.59
C GLU A 6 -7.62 -2.59 0.05
N LEU A 7 -6.54 -2.64 0.85
CA LEU A 7 -5.28 -3.30 0.51
C LEU A 7 -5.31 -4.83 0.79
N LYS A 8 -6.45 -5.48 0.48
CA LYS A 8 -6.81 -6.85 0.90
C LYS A 8 -5.62 -7.82 0.97
N ILE A 9 -5.53 -8.53 2.10
CA ILE A 9 -4.85 -9.81 2.23
C ILE A 9 -5.93 -10.89 2.26
N THR A 10 -5.78 -11.96 1.49
CA THR A 10 -6.66 -13.12 1.56
C THR A 10 -6.31 -13.88 2.84
N LYS A 11 -7.24 -13.90 3.82
CA LYS A 11 -6.98 -14.52 5.12
C LYS A 11 -7.02 -16.05 4.98
N GLY A 12 -5.85 -16.67 4.97
CA GLY A 12 -5.62 -18.05 5.40
C GLY A 12 -4.52 -18.05 6.47
N ASP A 13 -4.90 -18.34 7.72
CA ASP A 13 -4.07 -18.70 8.88
C ASP A 13 -2.59 -18.27 8.94
N VAL A 14 -2.33 -17.01 9.35
CA VAL A 14 -0.99 -16.56 9.84
C VAL A 14 -0.90 -16.68 11.37
N VAL A 15 -1.38 -17.78 11.95
CA VAL A 15 -1.23 -18.06 13.39
C VAL A 15 -0.94 -19.54 13.62
N HIS A 16 0.29 -19.96 13.33
CA HIS A 16 1.11 -20.87 14.15
C HIS A 16 2.37 -21.27 13.35
N ALA A 17 3.38 -20.40 13.33
CA ALA A 17 4.72 -20.81 12.92
C ALA A 17 5.77 -20.04 13.73
N ALA A 18 6.66 -20.82 14.35
CA ALA A 18 7.93 -20.43 14.96
C ALA A 18 7.87 -19.46 16.14
N VAL A 19 7.49 -19.97 17.32
CA VAL A 19 8.12 -19.51 18.56
C VAL A 19 9.30 -20.44 18.84
N LYS A 20 10.49 -19.84 18.94
CA LYS A 20 11.80 -20.40 19.34
C LYS A 20 12.53 -21.25 18.30
N SER A 21 13.34 -20.59 17.49
CA SER A 21 14.81 -20.72 17.51
C SER A 21 15.38 -19.96 16.32
N THR A 22 16.60 -19.46 16.47
CA THR A 22 17.61 -19.20 15.43
C THR A 22 17.09 -19.01 14.00
N VAL A 23 17.31 -17.82 13.44
CA VAL A 23 17.04 -17.33 12.06
C VAL A 23 17.39 -18.30 10.89
N SER A 24 17.95 -19.47 11.17
CA SER A 24 18.45 -20.44 10.20
C SER A 24 17.38 -21.21 9.40
N LEU A 25 16.09 -21.18 9.76
CA LEU A 25 15.11 -22.10 9.15
C LEU A 25 13.71 -21.50 9.13
N ILE A 26 13.39 -20.65 8.15
CA ILE A 26 11.99 -20.51 7.71
C ILE A 26 11.80 -21.57 6.61
N PRO A 27 11.15 -22.73 6.88
CA PRO A 27 11.01 -23.79 5.89
C PRO A 27 10.07 -23.32 4.77
N GLY A 28 10.58 -23.01 3.57
CA GLY A 28 9.78 -22.51 2.45
C GLY A 28 10.27 -21.17 1.86
N VAL A 29 11.16 -20.46 2.54
CA VAL A 29 11.93 -19.39 1.88
C VAL A 29 13.05 -20.08 1.12
N GLY A 30 13.00 -20.05 -0.20
CA GLY A 30 14.06 -20.56 -1.07
C GLY A 30 15.46 -20.12 -0.64
N GLY A 31 16.48 -20.92 -0.99
CA GLY A 31 17.84 -20.78 -0.47
C GLY A 31 18.40 -19.36 -0.59
N TYR A 32 18.14 -18.69 -1.72
CA TYR A 32 18.66 -17.36 -2.03
C TYR A 32 18.04 -16.22 -1.19
N LEU A 33 16.75 -16.27 -0.90
CA LEU A 33 16.09 -15.23 -0.09
C LEU A 33 16.45 -15.37 1.40
N SER A 34 16.69 -16.61 1.87
CA SER A 34 17.09 -16.87 3.26
C SER A 34 18.44 -16.24 3.61
N GLU A 35 19.42 -16.33 2.70
CA GLU A 35 20.74 -15.73 2.86
C GLU A 35 20.64 -14.21 2.90
N ALA A 36 19.87 -13.61 1.99
CA ALA A 36 19.69 -12.16 1.93
C ALA A 36 18.98 -11.60 3.18
N PHE A 37 17.97 -12.30 3.71
CA PHE A 37 17.31 -11.90 4.96
C PHE A 37 18.19 -12.07 6.19
N SER A 38 19.09 -13.05 6.22
CA SER A 38 20.01 -13.25 7.35
C SER A 38 20.88 -12.02 7.63
N LEU A 39 21.26 -11.28 6.57
CA LEU A 39 22.04 -10.04 6.66
C LEU A 39 21.28 -8.87 7.28
N LEU A 40 19.93 -8.90 7.26
CA LEU A 40 19.09 -7.82 7.78
C LEU A 40 18.82 -7.96 9.29
N ILE A 41 19.22 -9.07 9.91
CA ILE A 41 18.90 -9.40 11.29
C ILE A 41 20.14 -9.17 12.17
N THR A 42 20.37 -7.90 12.52
CA THR A 42 21.36 -7.52 13.56
C THR A 42 20.69 -6.75 14.70
N GLU A 43 20.79 -7.26 15.94
CA GLU A 43 20.52 -6.62 17.27
C GLU A 43 19.05 -6.24 17.67
N PRO A 44 18.74 -6.12 18.99
CA PRO A 44 17.51 -6.64 19.61
C PRO A 44 16.31 -5.69 19.47
N ALA A 45 15.56 -5.91 18.39
CA ALA A 45 14.13 -5.61 18.25
C ALA A 45 13.41 -6.84 17.67
N GLU A 46 13.81 -8.03 18.14
CA GLU A 46 13.55 -9.34 17.51
C GLU A 46 12.08 -9.56 17.17
N LYS A 47 11.16 -9.35 18.12
CA LYS A 47 9.73 -9.68 17.88
C LYS A 47 9.10 -8.91 16.71
N ARG A 48 9.48 -7.64 16.49
CA ARG A 48 8.91 -6.88 15.37
C ARG A 48 9.51 -7.33 14.06
N LYS A 49 10.84 -7.49 14.01
CA LYS A 49 11.55 -7.97 12.82
C LYS A 49 11.04 -9.35 12.43
N GLU A 50 10.91 -10.25 13.40
CA GLU A 50 10.34 -11.59 13.26
C GLU A 50 8.92 -11.52 12.68
N ASN A 51 8.02 -10.71 13.25
CA ASN A 51 6.67 -10.54 12.71
C ASN A 51 6.64 -10.02 11.26
N ILE A 52 7.53 -9.09 10.90
CA ILE A 52 7.63 -8.55 9.54
C ILE A 52 8.10 -9.63 8.56
N LEU A 53 9.13 -10.38 8.93
CA LEU A 53 9.64 -11.48 8.12
C LEU A 53 8.61 -12.59 7.95
N VAL A 54 7.84 -12.93 8.99
CA VAL A 54 6.72 -13.88 8.90
C VAL A 54 5.64 -13.39 7.93
N MET A 55 5.32 -12.10 7.94
CA MET A 55 4.35 -11.55 6.97
C MET A 55 4.87 -11.58 5.53
N ILE A 56 6.17 -11.36 5.31
CA ILE A 56 6.79 -11.45 3.99
C ILE A 56 6.85 -12.91 3.53
N ASP A 57 7.27 -13.84 4.39
CA ASP A 57 7.25 -15.29 4.12
C ASP A 57 5.85 -15.77 3.75
N GLY A 58 4.84 -15.41 4.55
CA GLY A 58 3.45 -15.72 4.24
C GLY A 58 3.05 -15.21 2.85
N ARG A 59 3.48 -14.00 2.50
CA ARG A 59 3.21 -13.45 1.16
C ARG A 59 3.90 -14.21 0.03
N LEU A 60 5.13 -14.67 0.24
CA LEU A 60 5.87 -15.47 -0.75
C LEU A 60 5.24 -16.86 -0.92
N ARG A 61 4.81 -17.51 0.17
CA ARG A 61 4.07 -18.77 0.10
C ARG A 61 2.77 -18.65 -0.68
N GLU A 62 2.02 -17.58 -0.46
CA GLU A 62 0.79 -17.33 -1.22
C GLU A 62 1.06 -17.16 -2.73
N LEU A 63 2.27 -16.74 -3.13
CA LEU A 63 2.71 -16.74 -4.53
C LEU A 63 3.08 -18.16 -5.01
N GLU A 64 3.81 -18.94 -4.21
CA GLU A 64 4.13 -20.35 -4.53
C GLU A 64 2.88 -21.20 -4.74
N GLU A 65 1.89 -21.06 -3.86
CA GLU A 65 0.59 -21.74 -3.98
C GLU A 65 -0.13 -21.41 -5.29
N ARG A 66 0.21 -20.28 -5.93
CA ARG A 66 -0.31 -19.85 -7.24
C ARG A 66 0.61 -20.22 -8.40
N SER A 67 1.50 -21.19 -8.18
CA SER A 67 2.44 -21.70 -9.19
C SER A 67 3.49 -20.70 -9.63
N PHE A 68 3.76 -19.65 -8.84
CA PHE A 68 4.96 -18.83 -9.06
C PHE A 68 6.17 -19.54 -8.47
N ASP A 69 7.20 -19.72 -9.30
CA ASP A 69 8.48 -20.26 -8.85
C ASP A 69 9.28 -19.16 -8.16
N ILE A 70 9.28 -19.17 -6.82
CA ILE A 70 9.97 -18.15 -6.02
C ILE A 70 11.49 -18.23 -6.18
N GLU A 71 12.05 -19.42 -6.41
CA GLU A 71 13.49 -19.57 -6.65
C GLU A 71 13.87 -18.90 -7.97
N SER A 72 13.08 -19.12 -9.02
CA SER A 72 13.24 -18.42 -10.30
C SER A 72 13.05 -16.91 -10.15
N LEU A 73 12.02 -16.46 -9.43
CA LEU A 73 11.80 -15.02 -9.15
C LEU A 73 12.95 -14.41 -8.37
N ALA A 74 13.56 -15.13 -7.43
CA ALA A 74 14.69 -14.63 -6.65
C ALA A 74 15.95 -14.40 -7.50
N THR A 75 16.05 -15.02 -8.69
CA THR A 75 17.11 -14.72 -9.67
C THR A 75 16.83 -13.47 -10.51
N ASN A 76 15.59 -12.96 -10.50
CA ASN A 76 15.24 -11.69 -11.14
C ASN A 76 15.68 -10.52 -10.25
N GLU A 77 16.60 -9.70 -10.75
CA GLU A 77 17.19 -8.59 -9.99
C GLU A 77 16.15 -7.57 -9.51
N LEU A 78 15.16 -7.23 -10.34
CA LEU A 78 14.06 -6.33 -9.97
C LEU A 78 13.21 -6.90 -8.84
N PHE A 79 12.85 -8.19 -8.90
CA PHE A 79 12.09 -8.84 -7.84
C PHE A 79 12.89 -8.89 -6.53
N LEU A 80 14.14 -9.34 -6.59
CA LEU A 80 15.02 -9.44 -5.42
C LEU A 80 15.24 -8.06 -4.78
N SER A 81 15.58 -7.05 -5.58
CA SER A 81 15.82 -5.68 -5.08
C SER A 81 14.54 -5.08 -4.46
N SER A 82 13.38 -5.32 -5.08
CA SER A 82 12.08 -4.87 -4.59
C SER A 82 11.70 -5.52 -3.27
N VAL A 83 11.89 -6.84 -3.13
CA VAL A 83 11.63 -7.57 -1.88
C VAL A 83 12.54 -7.05 -0.77
N LEU A 84 13.84 -6.85 -1.04
CA LEU A 84 14.79 -6.32 -0.05
C LEU A 84 14.44 -4.90 0.37
N GLN A 85 14.15 -4.02 -0.59
CA GLN A 85 13.75 -2.64 -0.32
C GLN A 85 12.45 -2.60 0.49
N ALA A 86 11.43 -3.36 0.09
CA ALA A 86 10.16 -3.45 0.80
C ALA A 86 10.34 -3.95 2.24
N THR A 87 11.19 -4.96 2.44
CA THR A 87 11.55 -5.50 3.76
C THR A 87 12.16 -4.43 4.65
N GLN A 88 13.14 -3.68 4.14
CA GLN A 88 13.81 -2.60 4.89
C GLN A 88 12.84 -1.48 5.28
N ILE A 89 11.95 -1.07 4.37
CA ILE A 89 10.93 -0.05 4.66
C ILE A 89 9.98 -0.58 5.76
N ALA A 90 9.54 -1.85 5.64
CA ALA A 90 8.62 -2.48 6.59
C ALA A 90 9.22 -2.58 8.01
N MET A 91 10.50 -2.91 8.13
CA MET A 91 11.20 -2.98 9.41
C MET A 91 11.27 -1.63 10.15
N ARG A 92 11.21 -0.51 9.42
CA ARG A 92 11.36 0.86 9.95
C ARG A 92 10.04 1.55 10.27
N THR A 93 8.90 0.90 10.03
CA THR A 93 7.57 1.49 10.27
C THR A 93 6.71 0.64 11.21
N HIS A 94 5.83 1.30 11.96
CA HIS A 94 4.77 0.64 12.75
C HIS A 94 3.38 0.81 12.10
N GLN A 95 3.28 1.59 11.01
CA GLN A 95 2.04 1.87 10.32
C GLN A 95 1.65 0.63 9.51
N LYS A 96 0.64 -0.11 10.00
CA LYS A 96 0.14 -1.35 9.37
C LYS A 96 -0.29 -1.13 7.92
N ASP A 97 -0.82 0.04 7.62
CA ASP A 97 -1.30 0.40 6.29
C ASP A 97 -0.17 0.43 5.27
N LYS A 98 1.00 0.94 5.68
CA LYS A 98 2.23 0.89 4.88
C LYS A 98 2.76 -0.53 4.73
N ILE A 99 2.73 -1.32 5.80
CA ILE A 99 3.23 -2.70 5.77
C ILE A 99 2.45 -3.51 4.72
N MET A 100 1.12 -3.43 4.67
CA MET A 100 0.39 -4.19 3.65
C MET A 100 0.58 -3.62 2.25
N ALA A 101 0.72 -2.29 2.09
CA ALA A 101 1.08 -1.70 0.80
C ALA A 101 2.39 -2.28 0.26
N LEU A 102 3.38 -2.51 1.14
CA LEU A 102 4.66 -3.16 0.78
C LEU A 102 4.49 -4.65 0.45
N LEU A 103 3.67 -5.39 1.21
CA LEU A 103 3.37 -6.80 0.90
C LEU A 103 2.66 -6.96 -0.45
N ASN A 104 1.75 -6.05 -0.78
CA ASN A 104 1.05 -6.05 -2.06
C ASN A 104 1.97 -5.59 -3.18
N ALA A 105 2.89 -4.64 -2.93
CA ALA A 105 3.94 -4.28 -3.88
C ALA A 105 4.78 -5.49 -4.28
N ILE A 106 5.17 -6.35 -3.32
CA ILE A 106 5.88 -7.61 -3.61
C ILE A 106 5.06 -8.51 -4.56
N THR A 107 3.74 -8.62 -4.34
CA THR A 107 2.84 -9.36 -5.24
C THR A 107 2.78 -8.73 -6.63
N SER A 108 2.69 -7.40 -6.70
CA SER A 108 2.64 -6.69 -7.98
C SER A 108 3.91 -6.93 -8.79
N VAL A 109 5.10 -6.82 -8.18
CA VAL A 109 6.37 -7.10 -8.85
C VAL A 109 6.47 -8.57 -9.30
N ALA A 110 6.00 -9.52 -8.50
CA ALA A 110 6.00 -10.94 -8.89
C ALA A 110 5.07 -11.25 -10.08
N THR A 111 3.93 -10.55 -10.16
CA THR A 111 2.84 -10.91 -11.09
C THR A 111 2.75 -10.04 -12.33
N GLU A 112 3.38 -8.87 -12.36
CA GLU A 112 3.33 -7.93 -13.48
C GLU A 112 4.66 -7.82 -14.18
N GLN A 113 4.83 -8.61 -15.23
CA GLN A 113 6.05 -8.58 -16.06
C GLN A 113 6.24 -7.26 -16.82
N SER A 114 5.22 -6.40 -16.89
CA SER A 114 5.27 -5.11 -17.58
C SER A 114 5.72 -3.95 -16.69
N LEU A 115 5.98 -4.17 -15.40
CA LEU A 115 6.42 -3.10 -14.52
C LEU A 115 7.83 -2.66 -14.88
N ASP A 116 8.00 -1.35 -15.08
CA ASP A 116 9.29 -0.72 -15.30
C ASP A 116 10.07 -0.61 -13.98
N ASP A 117 11.36 -0.91 -14.00
CA ASP A 117 12.22 -0.95 -12.81
C ASP A 117 12.28 0.42 -12.11
N SER A 118 12.37 1.50 -12.90
CA SER A 118 12.37 2.86 -12.36
C SER A 118 11.02 3.20 -11.72
N GLN A 119 9.92 2.74 -12.31
CA GLN A 119 8.57 2.92 -11.76
C GLN A 119 8.38 2.16 -10.45
N VAL A 120 8.85 0.91 -10.34
CA VAL A 120 8.77 0.12 -9.11
C VAL A 120 9.53 0.81 -7.98
N HIS A 121 10.78 1.21 -8.22
CA HIS A 121 11.58 1.93 -7.25
C HIS A 121 10.93 3.27 -6.85
N MET A 122 10.37 4.01 -7.81
CA MET A 122 9.62 5.23 -7.53
C MET A 122 8.43 4.96 -6.59
N PHE A 123 7.62 3.94 -6.86
CA PHE A 123 6.47 3.60 -6.01
C PHE A 123 6.87 3.11 -4.62
N LEU A 124 7.92 2.29 -4.49
CA LEU A 124 8.45 1.90 -3.18
C LEU A 124 8.93 3.12 -2.38
N SER A 125 9.57 4.10 -3.03
CA SER A 125 10.00 5.36 -2.40
C SER A 125 8.81 6.22 -1.93
N PHE A 126 7.69 6.20 -2.69
CA PHE A 126 6.47 6.87 -2.28
C PHE A 126 5.92 6.26 -1.00
N ILE A 127 5.81 4.92 -0.94
CA ILE A 127 5.39 4.22 0.27
C ILE A 127 6.31 4.57 1.44
N GLU A 128 7.63 4.57 1.28
CA GLU A 128 8.57 4.95 2.34
C GLU A 128 8.31 6.37 2.86
N SER A 129 8.13 7.34 1.97
CA SER A 129 7.96 8.76 2.35
C SER A 129 6.57 9.08 2.93
N PHE A 130 5.55 8.30 2.60
CA PHE A 130 4.18 8.56 3.02
C PHE A 130 3.91 8.25 4.48
N ASN A 131 3.00 9.04 5.06
CA ASN A 131 2.28 8.68 6.28
C ASN A 131 0.89 8.11 5.93
N GLU A 132 0.17 7.58 6.91
CA GLU A 132 -1.16 6.98 6.71
C GLU A 132 -2.14 7.88 5.95
N TRP A 133 -2.07 9.21 6.16
CA TRP A 133 -3.00 10.14 5.54
C TRP A 133 -2.82 10.30 4.03
N HIS A 134 -1.60 10.13 3.52
CA HIS A 134 -1.38 10.10 2.07
C HIS A 134 -2.18 8.98 1.41
N LEU A 135 -2.10 7.76 1.98
CA LEU A 135 -2.84 6.60 1.47
C LEU A 135 -4.36 6.78 1.66
N LYS A 136 -4.82 7.25 2.82
CA LYS A 136 -6.26 7.47 3.09
C LYS A 136 -6.86 8.48 2.11
N ILE A 137 -6.17 9.60 1.91
CA ILE A 137 -6.63 10.68 1.04
C ILE A 137 -6.60 10.24 -0.42
N LEU A 138 -5.53 9.57 -0.87
CA LEU A 138 -5.43 9.07 -2.24
C LEU A 138 -6.53 8.05 -2.57
N LEU A 139 -6.72 7.04 -1.73
CA LEU A 139 -7.77 6.03 -1.90
C LEU A 139 -9.18 6.64 -1.84
N PHE A 140 -9.40 7.63 -0.97
CA PHE A 140 -10.66 8.36 -0.93
C PHE A 140 -10.94 9.08 -2.27
N PHE A 141 -9.93 9.79 -2.77
CA PHE A 141 -10.04 10.59 -3.99
C PHE A 141 -10.07 9.77 -5.27
N ASP A 142 -9.76 8.49 -5.23
CA ASP A 142 -9.96 7.59 -6.36
C ASP A 142 -11.44 7.41 -6.68
N ASN A 143 -12.27 7.14 -5.66
CA ASN A 143 -13.70 6.92 -5.82
C ASN A 143 -14.54 7.61 -4.71
N PRO A 144 -14.59 8.96 -4.64
CA PRO A 144 -15.23 9.66 -3.52
C PRO A 144 -16.70 9.29 -3.31
N LYS A 145 -17.46 9.15 -4.41
CA LYS A 145 -18.87 8.76 -4.37
C LYS A 145 -19.08 7.38 -3.77
N GLU A 146 -18.35 6.38 -4.28
CA GLU A 146 -18.46 4.99 -3.82
C GLU A 146 -18.01 4.86 -2.35
N ASN A 147 -16.96 5.59 -1.98
CA ASN A 147 -16.51 5.68 -0.60
C ASN A 147 -17.64 6.19 0.31
N LEU A 148 -18.29 7.31 -0.02
CA LEU A 148 -19.43 7.81 0.77
C LEU A 148 -20.57 6.78 0.86
N ILE A 149 -20.95 6.16 -0.27
CA ILE A 149 -21.99 5.10 -0.32
C ILE A 149 -21.65 3.95 0.63
N SER A 150 -20.40 3.46 0.60
CA SER A 150 -19.96 2.32 1.43
C SER A 150 -20.06 2.59 2.93
N LYS A 151 -20.07 3.86 3.36
CA LYS A 151 -20.28 4.28 4.75
C LYS A 151 -21.72 4.67 5.06
N GLY A 152 -22.65 4.56 4.09
CA GLY A 152 -24.02 5.05 4.24
C GLY A 152 -24.11 6.58 4.39
N LEU A 153 -23.11 7.30 3.90
CA LEU A 153 -23.06 8.77 3.96
C LEU A 153 -23.71 9.36 2.70
N SER A 154 -24.39 10.48 2.86
CA SER A 154 -24.95 11.21 1.71
C SER A 154 -23.84 11.59 0.72
N HIS A 155 -24.08 11.30 -0.55
CA HIS A 155 -23.26 11.74 -1.69
C HIS A 155 -23.95 12.85 -2.50
N ASP A 156 -25.11 13.32 -2.03
CA ASP A 156 -25.89 14.34 -2.70
C ASP A 156 -25.42 15.70 -2.22
N PHE A 157 -24.72 16.39 -3.11
CA PHE A 157 -24.26 17.75 -2.89
C PHE A 157 -24.90 18.63 -3.96
N TYR A 158 -25.29 19.85 -3.59
CA TYR A 158 -25.82 20.80 -4.56
C TYR A 158 -24.68 21.56 -5.24
N MET A 159 -23.88 22.26 -4.44
CA MET A 159 -22.72 23.02 -4.87
C MET A 159 -21.78 23.15 -3.68
N GLY A 160 -20.47 23.11 -3.89
CA GLY A 160 -19.50 23.03 -2.80
C GLY A 160 -18.06 22.87 -3.29
N GLY A 161 -17.15 22.65 -2.36
CA GLY A 161 -15.78 22.23 -2.66
C GLY A 161 -15.56 20.73 -2.37
N ALA A 162 -14.48 20.15 -2.90
CA ALA A 162 -14.15 18.74 -2.64
C ALA A 162 -13.91 18.43 -1.15
N SER A 163 -13.62 19.47 -0.34
CA SER A 163 -13.50 19.34 1.11
C SER A 163 -14.77 18.86 1.79
N GLU A 164 -15.96 19.16 1.23
CA GLU A 164 -17.23 18.73 1.84
C GLU A 164 -17.35 17.21 1.86
N ALA A 165 -17.04 16.54 0.74
CA ALA A 165 -17.04 15.08 0.67
C ALA A 165 -15.92 14.49 1.53
N LEU A 166 -14.72 15.09 1.49
CA LEU A 166 -13.57 14.60 2.25
C LEU A 166 -13.83 14.65 3.77
N TYR A 167 -14.30 15.78 4.30
CA TYR A 167 -14.55 15.94 5.74
C TYR A 167 -15.80 15.21 6.20
N ARG A 168 -16.81 15.04 5.33
CA ARG A 168 -17.93 14.12 5.61
C ARG A 168 -17.43 12.69 5.81
N TYR A 169 -16.46 12.26 5.01
CA TYR A 169 -15.91 10.91 5.09
C TYR A 169 -14.86 10.75 6.22
N PHE A 170 -14.06 11.78 6.49
CA PHE A 170 -13.06 11.87 7.56
C PHE A 170 -13.28 13.12 8.43
N PRO A 171 -14.25 13.10 9.36
CA PRO A 171 -14.56 14.25 10.21
C PRO A 171 -13.35 14.76 11.02
N GLU A 172 -12.41 13.87 11.35
CA GLU A 172 -11.17 14.20 12.06
C GLU A 172 -10.23 15.16 11.30
N LEU A 173 -10.42 15.32 9.98
CA LEU A 173 -9.65 16.27 9.16
C LEU A 173 -10.24 17.68 9.14
N GLU A 174 -11.48 17.87 9.61
CA GLU A 174 -12.18 19.16 9.53
C GLU A 174 -11.44 20.28 10.29
N ASN A 175 -10.82 19.92 11.41
CA ASN A 175 -10.00 20.81 12.23
C ASN A 175 -8.51 20.81 11.83
N ARG A 176 -8.14 20.13 10.73
CA ARG A 176 -6.74 19.94 10.29
C ARG A 176 -6.52 20.41 8.85
N LYS A 177 -7.19 21.49 8.44
CA LYS A 177 -7.22 21.98 7.04
C LYS A 177 -5.83 22.17 6.43
N GLU A 178 -4.89 22.80 7.14
CA GLU A 178 -3.53 23.02 6.62
C GLU A 178 -2.74 21.72 6.46
N PHE A 179 -2.92 20.77 7.38
CA PHE A 179 -2.35 19.43 7.24
C PHE A 179 -2.95 18.71 6.03
N THR A 180 -4.28 18.76 5.83
CA THR A 180 -4.94 18.18 4.65
C THR A 180 -4.42 18.78 3.35
N LYS A 181 -4.26 20.11 3.29
CA LYS A 181 -3.69 20.80 2.13
C LYS A 181 -2.26 20.35 1.84
N GLN A 182 -1.43 20.22 2.87
CA GLN A 182 -0.06 19.74 2.73
C GLN A 182 -0.03 18.35 2.09
N ILE A 183 -0.82 17.40 2.61
CA ILE A 183 -0.89 16.03 2.06
C ILE A 183 -1.37 16.03 0.61
N MET A 184 -2.40 16.81 0.29
CA MET A 184 -2.90 16.89 -1.10
C MET A 184 -1.88 17.48 -2.06
N ASN A 185 -1.18 18.55 -1.65
CA ASN A 185 -0.12 19.15 -2.47
C ASN A 185 1.03 18.17 -2.68
N GLU A 186 1.39 17.40 -1.66
CA GLU A 186 2.42 16.37 -1.74
C GLU A 186 2.06 15.21 -2.66
N LEU A 187 0.80 14.77 -2.66
CA LEU A 187 0.29 13.77 -3.59
C LEU A 187 0.21 14.31 -5.02
N TYR A 188 -0.18 15.57 -5.20
CA TYR A 188 -0.20 16.25 -6.49
C TYR A 188 1.20 16.44 -7.07
N GLN A 189 2.17 16.89 -6.27
CA GLN A 189 3.57 17.06 -6.69
C GLN A 189 4.24 15.75 -7.11
N ARG A 190 3.85 14.63 -6.49
CA ARG A 190 4.27 13.28 -6.88
C ARG A 190 3.46 12.71 -8.05
N GLY A 191 2.56 13.51 -8.63
CA GLY A 191 1.76 13.13 -9.78
C GLY A 191 0.67 12.11 -9.49
N LEU A 192 0.32 11.83 -8.23
CA LEU A 192 -0.70 10.83 -7.85
C LEU A 192 -2.13 11.41 -7.86
N LEU A 193 -2.28 12.71 -7.68
CA LEU A 193 -3.53 13.43 -7.87
C LEU A 193 -3.48 14.31 -9.12
N SER A 194 -4.62 14.52 -9.77
CA SER A 194 -4.79 15.38 -10.95
C SER A 194 -5.04 16.85 -10.62
N SER A 195 -5.19 17.19 -9.34
CA SER A 195 -5.40 18.55 -8.86
C SER A 195 -4.73 18.75 -7.51
N ASP A 196 -4.23 19.96 -7.26
CA ASP A 196 -3.66 20.38 -5.99
C ASP A 196 -4.73 20.61 -4.90
N ALA A 197 -4.32 21.09 -3.73
CA ALA A 197 -5.23 21.34 -2.61
C ALA A 197 -6.25 22.48 -2.86
N GLY A 198 -6.11 23.29 -3.92
CA GLY A 198 -7.06 24.33 -4.29
C GLY A 198 -8.45 23.77 -4.59
N VAL A 199 -8.53 22.54 -5.08
CA VAL A 199 -9.80 21.84 -5.38
C VAL A 199 -10.67 21.64 -4.14
N LEU A 200 -10.07 21.66 -2.93
CA LEU A 200 -10.80 21.53 -1.67
C LEU A 200 -11.84 22.63 -1.48
N ASN A 201 -11.56 23.85 -1.96
CA ASN A 201 -12.44 25.02 -1.76
C ASN A 201 -12.96 25.61 -3.08
N THR A 202 -12.58 25.02 -4.21
CA THR A 202 -13.07 25.47 -5.52
C THR A 202 -14.56 25.19 -5.64
N MET A 203 -15.34 26.22 -5.96
CA MET A 203 -16.78 26.08 -6.16
C MET A 203 -17.05 25.17 -7.36
N MET A 204 -17.81 24.08 -7.15
CA MET A 204 -18.23 23.18 -8.22
C MET A 204 -19.63 22.61 -7.95
N THR A 205 -20.21 21.97 -8.97
CA THR A 205 -21.48 21.24 -8.84
C THR A 205 -21.31 20.00 -7.96
N GLY A 206 -22.44 19.40 -7.53
CA GLY A 206 -22.41 18.15 -6.78
C GLY A 206 -21.63 17.01 -7.44
N SER A 207 -21.78 16.85 -8.76
CA SER A 207 -21.01 15.87 -9.53
C SER A 207 -19.51 16.17 -9.53
N GLY A 208 -19.13 17.45 -9.51
CA GLY A 208 -17.75 17.88 -9.34
C GLY A 208 -17.17 17.44 -7.99
N ILE A 209 -17.90 17.64 -6.88
CA ILE A 209 -17.41 17.36 -5.52
C ILE A 209 -16.99 15.90 -5.34
N VAL A 210 -17.74 14.97 -5.95
CA VAL A 210 -17.52 13.52 -5.81
C VAL A 210 -16.78 12.89 -7.00
N ALA A 211 -16.30 13.70 -7.94
CA ALA A 211 -15.52 13.20 -9.07
C ALA A 211 -14.12 12.76 -8.61
N SER A 212 -13.61 11.69 -9.23
CA SER A 212 -12.26 11.19 -8.99
C SER A 212 -11.22 12.29 -9.18
N ARG A 213 -10.17 12.26 -8.36
CA ARG A 213 -9.01 13.16 -8.43
C ARG A 213 -7.70 12.40 -8.56
N THR A 214 -7.72 11.08 -8.68
CA THR A 214 -6.52 10.29 -8.93
C THR A 214 -6.10 10.44 -10.39
N SER A 215 -4.80 10.64 -10.64
CA SER A 215 -4.22 10.67 -11.98
C SER A 215 -4.05 9.25 -12.57
N SER A 216 -3.53 9.12 -13.79
CA SER A 216 -3.13 7.80 -14.34
C SER A 216 -2.07 7.13 -13.46
N THR A 217 -0.98 7.84 -13.13
CA THR A 217 0.08 7.35 -12.24
C THR A 217 -0.44 7.05 -10.83
N GLY A 218 -1.41 7.82 -10.35
CA GLY A 218 -2.07 7.54 -9.08
C GLY A 218 -2.83 6.22 -9.10
N LYS A 219 -3.51 5.90 -10.21
CA LYS A 219 -4.22 4.62 -10.38
C LYS A 219 -3.26 3.46 -10.53
N GLU A 220 -2.16 3.65 -11.25
CA GLU A 220 -1.07 2.66 -11.34
C GLU A 220 -0.46 2.40 -9.97
N PHE A 221 -0.17 3.44 -9.19
CA PHE A 221 0.32 3.31 -7.82
C PHE A 221 -0.69 2.59 -6.92
N LEU A 222 -1.97 2.96 -6.98
CA LEU A 222 -3.03 2.30 -6.23
C LEU A 222 -3.15 0.83 -6.62
N SER A 223 -3.07 0.50 -7.91
CA SER A 223 -3.06 -0.89 -8.38
C SER A 223 -1.84 -1.64 -7.83
N PHE A 224 -0.65 -1.03 -7.89
CA PHE A 224 0.60 -1.58 -7.38
C PHE A 224 0.56 -1.91 -5.89
N ILE A 225 -0.08 -1.06 -5.06
CA ILE A 225 -0.17 -1.29 -3.61
C ILE A 225 -1.43 -2.02 -3.16
N SER A 226 -2.45 -2.15 -4.02
CA SER A 226 -3.74 -2.75 -3.65
C SER A 226 -3.94 -4.12 -4.24
N LYS A 227 -3.07 -4.57 -5.16
CA LYS A 227 -3.21 -5.85 -5.86
C LYS A 227 -3.31 -6.98 -4.84
N PRO A 228 -4.53 -7.50 -4.61
CA PRO A 228 -4.68 -8.65 -3.74
C PRO A 228 -4.15 -9.85 -4.48
N ILE A 229 -3.81 -10.88 -3.72
CA ILE A 229 -3.75 -12.21 -4.31
C ILE A 229 -5.19 -12.63 -4.63
N THR A 230 -5.61 -12.43 -5.89
CA THR A 230 -6.89 -12.91 -6.40
C THR A 230 -6.74 -14.34 -6.90
N TYR A 231 -7.55 -15.25 -6.35
CA TYR A 231 -7.80 -16.56 -6.95
C TYR A 231 -8.47 -16.30 -8.31
N ASN A 232 -7.89 -16.83 -9.39
CA ASN A 232 -8.66 -17.07 -10.59
C ASN A 232 -9.40 -18.38 -10.32
N ASP A 233 -10.72 -18.28 -10.11
CA ASP A 233 -11.62 -19.44 -10.24
C ASP A 233 -11.69 -19.88 -11.72
#